data_AF-A0A7V4UDC5-F1
#
_entry.id   AF-A0A7V4UDC5-F1
#
_cell.length_a   1.000
_cell.length_b   1.000
_cell.length_c   1.000
_cell.angle_alpha   90.00
_cell.angle_beta   90.00
_cell.angle_gamma   90.00
#
_symmetry.space_group_name_H-M   'P 1'
#
loop_
_entity.id
_entity.type
_entity.pdbx_description
1 polymer ?
#
loop_
_entity_poly.entity_id
_entity_poly.type
_entity_poly.pdbx_seq_one_letter_code
_entity_poly.pdbx_strand_id
1 'polypeptide(L)'
;MANLKPGTIFRILLFVGTVIFIIDTRLPRGITLAIAYIPLVAIAVLLPRPNMAVTVAAVTSAFTLLDPIFSPPSSLPAWVTYNNRGLTLGAIWFLAALALPRVRAAWIGLAGSDATGVGDTGTEAAGGEDDAGEHWQRWTYAARRVLSWATRRKHTYRIYRATPDMIEHSLDPGISTYDAASGIPDSVLELLVDAAGRFELFVMTGRMRRNGAVLAVLPGAESILGYGWIQQWGPLQREFGWLADDAICLGPFWVNPSFRGRGIYGRLLTHTVVEAMRRGAKNVFVWTDDGNRASAHGIERAGFEPVGRYHVTLWFAGLWRKVERLA
;
A
#
# COMPACT_ATOMS: atom_id res chain seq x y z
N MET A 1 6.98 -2.58 23.18
CA MET A 1 5.57 -2.42 23.61
C MET A 1 5.19 -3.69 24.36
N ALA A 2 4.69 -3.59 25.59
CA ALA A 2 4.29 -4.76 26.38
C ALA A 2 3.18 -5.54 25.65
N ASN A 3 3.36 -6.85 25.46
CA ASN A 3 2.36 -7.71 24.83
C ASN A 3 1.14 -7.82 25.77
N LEU A 4 0.09 -7.03 25.51
CA LEU A 4 -1.16 -7.13 26.24
C LEU A 4 -1.77 -8.52 26.04
N LYS A 5 -2.21 -9.15 27.12
CA LYS A 5 -2.89 -10.45 27.06
C LYS A 5 -4.21 -10.29 26.27
N PRO A 6 -4.61 -11.28 25.45
CA PRO A 6 -5.85 -11.21 24.66
C PRO A 6 -7.11 -10.89 25.48
N GLY A 7 -7.20 -11.41 26.71
CA GLY A 7 -8.30 -11.09 27.62
C GLY A 7 -8.34 -9.63 28.07
N THR A 8 -7.18 -8.96 28.17
CA THR A 8 -7.09 -7.53 28.47
C THR A 8 -7.59 -6.71 27.29
N ILE A 9 -7.18 -7.05 26.07
CA ILE A 9 -7.65 -6.39 24.84
C ILE A 9 -9.18 -6.52 24.73
N PHE A 10 -9.73 -7.71 24.95
CA PHE A 10 -11.18 -7.94 24.95
C PHE A 10 -11.93 -7.03 25.93
N ARG A 11 -11.45 -6.88 27.16
CA ARG A 11 -12.06 -5.98 28.16
C ARG A 11 -11.96 -4.51 27.75
N ILE A 12 -10.83 -4.10 27.16
CA ILE A 12 -10.66 -2.75 26.63
C ILE A 12 -11.67 -2.48 25.50
N LEU A 13 -11.87 -3.43 24.59
CA LEU A 13 -12.86 -3.29 23.51
C LEU A 13 -14.27 -3.10 24.05
N LEU A 14 -14.67 -3.88 25.06
CA LEU A 14 -15.98 -3.71 25.70
C LEU A 14 -16.09 -2.35 26.41
N PHE A 15 -15.05 -1.93 27.13
CA PHE A 15 -15.02 -0.63 27.80
C PHE A 15 -15.17 0.52 26.79
N VAL A 16 -14.38 0.50 25.71
CA VAL A 16 -14.45 1.51 24.64
C VAL A 16 -15.84 1.49 23.98
N GLY A 17 -16.42 0.32 23.73
CA GLY A 17 -17.78 0.19 23.21
C GLY A 17 -18.82 0.85 24.13
N THR A 18 -18.71 0.66 25.44
CA THR A 18 -19.58 1.32 26.43
C THR A 18 -19.41 2.83 26.42
N VAL A 19 -18.17 3.34 26.33
CA VAL A 19 -17.91 4.78 26.23
C VAL A 19 -18.52 5.37 24.97
N ILE A 20 -18.36 4.69 23.82
CA ILE A 20 -18.99 5.11 22.56
C ILE A 20 -20.50 5.16 22.71
N PHE A 21 -21.12 4.14 23.32
CA PHE A 21 -22.57 4.13 23.56
C PHE A 21 -23.02 5.30 24.44
N ILE A 22 -22.30 5.60 25.53
CA ILE A 22 -22.62 6.76 26.38
C ILE A 22 -22.58 8.06 25.56
N ILE A 23 -21.60 8.22 24.67
CA ILE A 23 -21.51 9.39 23.79
C ILE A 23 -22.65 9.40 22.77
N ASP A 24 -22.97 8.25 22.16
CA ASP A 24 -24.02 8.10 21.15
C ASP A 24 -25.39 8.53 21.72
N THR A 25 -25.68 8.15 22.98
CA THR A 25 -26.92 8.58 23.67
C THR A 25 -27.06 10.09 23.88
N ARG A 26 -25.99 10.87 23.64
CA ARG A 26 -26.02 12.35 23.70
C ARG A 26 -26.21 13.00 22.34
N LEU A 27 -26.14 12.24 21.25
CA LEU A 27 -26.27 12.75 19.89
C LEU A 27 -27.70 12.61 19.38
N PRO A 28 -28.21 13.58 18.58
CA PRO A 28 -29.50 13.44 17.91
C PRO A 28 -29.57 12.18 17.04
N ARG A 29 -30.73 11.51 17.06
CA ARG A 29 -31.00 10.32 16.24
C ARG A 29 -30.61 10.54 14.77
N GLY A 30 -29.98 9.56 14.15
CA GLY A 30 -29.58 9.61 12.74
C GLY A 30 -28.17 10.14 12.48
N ILE A 31 -27.48 10.71 13.48
CA ILE A 31 -26.03 10.92 13.43
C ILE A 31 -25.36 9.59 13.81
N THR A 32 -24.65 8.97 12.88
CA THR A 32 -24.20 7.57 13.04
C THR A 32 -22.85 7.48 13.75
N LEU A 33 -22.83 7.58 15.09
CA LEU A 33 -21.64 7.19 15.85
C LEU A 33 -21.51 5.66 15.96
N ALA A 34 -22.60 4.91 15.74
CA ALA A 34 -22.61 3.44 15.73
C ALA A 34 -21.59 2.81 14.76
N ILE A 35 -21.15 3.54 13.72
CA ILE A 35 -20.08 3.09 12.81
C ILE A 35 -18.76 2.84 13.56
N ALA A 36 -18.54 3.51 14.69
CA ALA A 36 -17.35 3.36 15.53
C ALA A 36 -17.27 1.99 16.22
N TYR A 37 -18.36 1.19 16.22
CA TYR A 37 -18.33 -0.20 16.67
C TYR A 37 -17.65 -1.14 15.67
N ILE A 38 -17.62 -0.81 14.39
CA ILE A 38 -17.04 -1.65 13.32
C ILE A 38 -15.55 -1.93 13.59
N PRO A 39 -14.68 -0.94 13.88
CA PRO A 39 -13.30 -1.19 14.27
C PRO A 39 -13.15 -2.08 15.51
N LEU A 40 -14.05 -1.98 16.49
CA LEU A 40 -13.98 -2.81 17.70
C LEU A 40 -14.18 -4.29 17.37
N VAL A 41 -15.18 -4.59 16.53
CA VAL A 41 -15.45 -5.96 16.06
C VAL A 41 -14.31 -6.45 15.17
N ALA A 42 -13.78 -5.60 14.28
CA ALA A 42 -12.64 -5.95 13.43
C ALA A 42 -11.40 -6.34 14.27
N ILE A 43 -11.10 -5.60 15.34
CA ILE A 43 -10.02 -5.95 16.27
C ILE A 43 -10.37 -7.24 17.03
N ALA A 44 -11.63 -7.45 17.41
CA ALA A 44 -12.06 -8.66 18.12
C ALA A 44 -11.97 -9.92 17.25
N VAL A 45 -12.17 -9.83 15.93
CA VAL A 45 -11.91 -10.92 14.96
C VAL A 45 -10.46 -11.38 15.04
N LEU A 46 -9.55 -10.45 15.39
CA LEU A 46 -8.14 -10.77 15.54
C LEU A 46 -7.79 -11.49 16.85
N LEU A 47 -8.75 -11.77 17.73
CA LEU A 47 -8.49 -12.47 18.99
C LEU A 47 -8.51 -13.99 18.80
N PRO A 48 -7.78 -14.75 19.64
CA PRO A 48 -7.62 -16.21 19.49
C PRO A 48 -8.93 -16.98 19.65
N ARG A 49 -9.93 -16.43 20.37
CA ARG A 49 -11.20 -17.10 20.61
C ARG A 49 -12.30 -16.47 19.75
N PRO A 50 -12.98 -17.24 18.88
CA PRO A 50 -14.03 -16.72 18.00
C PRO A 50 -15.19 -16.11 18.79
N ASN A 51 -15.49 -16.67 19.97
CA ASN A 51 -16.53 -16.18 20.86
C ASN A 51 -16.27 -14.73 21.31
N MET A 52 -15.02 -14.26 21.36
CA MET A 52 -14.73 -12.86 21.72
C MET A 52 -15.26 -11.89 20.65
N ALA A 53 -15.08 -12.20 19.36
CA ALA A 53 -15.62 -11.39 18.27
C ALA A 53 -17.15 -11.40 18.28
N VAL A 54 -17.75 -12.58 18.48
CA VAL A 54 -19.20 -12.73 18.57
C VAL A 54 -19.77 -11.98 19.76
N THR A 55 -19.12 -12.02 20.93
CA THR A 55 -19.57 -11.25 22.11
C THR A 55 -19.47 -9.75 21.89
N VAL A 56 -18.37 -9.23 21.32
CA VAL A 56 -18.26 -7.80 21.00
C VAL A 56 -19.33 -7.38 19.99
N ALA A 57 -19.57 -8.20 18.96
CA ALA A 57 -20.62 -7.96 17.97
C ALA A 57 -22.02 -7.96 18.58
N ALA A 58 -22.33 -8.91 19.48
CA ALA A 58 -23.61 -8.98 20.17
C ALA A 58 -23.84 -7.76 21.08
N VAL A 59 -22.83 -7.38 21.88
CA VAL A 59 -22.90 -6.21 22.78
C VAL A 59 -23.07 -4.90 21.99
N THR A 60 -22.27 -4.70 20.95
CA THR A 60 -22.37 -3.48 20.12
C THR A 60 -23.65 -3.45 19.28
N SER A 61 -24.19 -4.60 18.88
CA SER A 61 -25.54 -4.69 18.29
C SER A 61 -26.61 -4.26 19.27
N ALA A 62 -26.53 -4.71 20.52
CA ALA A 62 -27.46 -4.29 21.58
C ALA A 62 -27.39 -2.77 21.80
N PHE A 63 -26.18 -2.18 21.86
CA PHE A 63 -26.01 -0.73 21.93
C PHE A 63 -26.63 -0.01 20.74
N THR A 64 -26.40 -0.49 19.52
CA THR A 64 -26.97 0.08 18.28
C THR A 64 -28.51 0.05 18.28
N LEU A 65 -29.11 -1.01 18.86
CA LEU A 65 -30.56 -1.17 18.95
C LEU A 65 -31.19 -0.38 20.11
N LEU A 66 -30.46 -0.17 21.20
CA LEU A 66 -30.90 0.58 22.38
C LEU A 66 -30.74 2.10 22.23
N ASP A 67 -29.74 2.55 21.47
CA ASP A 67 -29.49 3.95 21.11
C ASP A 67 -30.76 4.79 20.82
N PRO A 68 -31.70 4.39 19.93
CA PRO A 68 -32.89 5.20 19.64
C PRO A 68 -33.77 5.51 20.84
N ILE A 69 -33.78 4.64 21.84
CA ILE A 69 -34.62 4.80 23.02
C ILE A 69 -34.06 5.92 23.90
N PHE A 70 -32.73 6.05 23.97
CA PHE A 70 -32.05 7.00 24.85
C PHE A 70 -31.65 8.31 24.13
N SER A 71 -31.49 8.28 22.81
CA SER A 71 -30.96 9.40 22.04
C SER A 71 -32.02 10.48 21.77
N PRO A 72 -31.66 11.79 21.85
CA PRO A 72 -32.53 12.92 21.55
C PRO A 72 -33.19 12.83 20.17
N PRO A 73 -34.42 13.33 20.01
CA PRO A 73 -35.08 13.38 18.71
C PRO A 73 -34.28 14.24 17.72
N SER A 74 -34.46 13.95 16.43
CA SER A 74 -33.74 14.60 15.33
C SER A 74 -34.72 15.09 14.29
N SER A 75 -34.32 16.13 13.55
CA SER A 75 -35.06 16.62 12.38
C SER A 75 -34.88 15.74 11.15
N LEU A 76 -33.99 14.73 11.20
CA LEU A 76 -33.79 13.79 10.11
C LEU A 76 -34.98 12.83 9.96
N PRO A 77 -35.35 12.46 8.72
CA PRO A 77 -36.36 11.44 8.48
C PRO A 77 -36.02 10.11 9.15
N ALA A 78 -37.02 9.42 9.73
CA ALA A 78 -36.82 8.19 10.48
C ALA A 78 -36.14 7.07 9.66
N TRP A 79 -36.38 7.01 8.35
CA TRP A 79 -35.75 6.02 7.46
C TRP A 79 -34.22 6.14 7.42
N VAL A 80 -33.66 7.35 7.58
CA VAL A 80 -32.20 7.58 7.62
C VAL A 80 -31.60 6.86 8.82
N THR A 81 -32.26 6.99 9.98
CA THR A 81 -31.85 6.31 11.21
C THR A 81 -31.93 4.79 11.07
N TYR A 82 -32.99 4.25 10.46
CA TYR A 82 -33.13 2.81 10.23
C TYR A 82 -32.06 2.27 9.27
N ASN A 83 -31.77 2.96 8.16
CA ASN A 83 -30.76 2.55 7.19
C ASN A 83 -29.35 2.55 7.81
N ASN A 84 -28.97 3.62 8.52
CA ASN A 84 -27.64 3.74 9.12
C ASN A 84 -27.38 2.62 10.14
N ARG A 85 -28.39 2.24 10.92
CA ARG A 85 -28.31 1.12 11.86
C ARG A 85 -28.32 -0.22 11.17
N GLY A 86 -29.17 -0.41 10.16
CA GLY A 86 -29.20 -1.63 9.36
C GLY A 86 -27.85 -1.93 8.71
N LEU A 87 -27.22 -0.91 8.10
CA LEU A 87 -25.89 -1.03 7.50
C LEU A 87 -24.81 -1.31 8.55
N THR A 88 -24.88 -0.65 9.70
CA THR A 88 -23.91 -0.87 10.80
C THR A 88 -24.04 -2.28 11.37
N LEU A 89 -25.25 -2.77 11.63
CA LEU A 89 -25.50 -4.15 12.07
C LEU A 89 -25.03 -5.16 11.02
N GLY A 90 -25.30 -4.90 9.74
CA GLY A 90 -24.81 -5.72 8.64
C GLY A 90 -23.28 -5.82 8.63
N ALA A 91 -22.58 -4.70 8.78
CA ALA A 91 -21.12 -4.67 8.84
C ALA A 91 -20.56 -5.37 10.08
N ILE A 92 -21.16 -5.16 11.26
CA ILE A 92 -20.79 -5.83 12.52
C ILE A 92 -20.87 -7.35 12.36
N TRP A 93 -21.99 -7.87 11.85
CA TRP A 93 -22.20 -9.30 11.73
C TRP A 93 -21.42 -9.94 10.58
N PHE A 94 -21.20 -9.21 9.49
CA PHE A 94 -20.26 -9.63 8.45
C PHE A 94 -18.86 -9.85 9.03
N LEU A 95 -18.34 -8.89 9.80
CA LEU A 95 -17.04 -9.03 10.46
C LEU A 95 -17.02 -10.17 11.47
N ALA A 96 -18.06 -10.30 12.30
CA ALA A 96 -18.17 -11.38 13.27
C ALA A 96 -18.15 -12.77 12.60
N ALA A 97 -18.77 -12.91 11.42
CA ALA A 97 -18.75 -14.14 10.64
C ALA A 97 -17.33 -14.54 10.20
N LEU A 98 -16.44 -13.56 9.94
CA LEU A 98 -15.03 -13.83 9.63
C LEU A 98 -14.27 -14.48 10.78
N ALA A 99 -14.74 -14.32 12.03
CA ALA A 99 -14.16 -14.99 13.18
C ALA A 99 -14.59 -16.46 13.32
N LEU A 100 -15.66 -16.90 12.65
CA LEU A 100 -16.15 -18.28 12.74
C LEU A 100 -15.07 -19.27 12.27
N PRO A 101 -14.84 -20.40 12.97
CA PRO A 101 -13.70 -21.29 12.70
C PRO A 101 -13.55 -21.70 11.22
N ARG A 102 -14.67 -22.07 10.57
CA ARG A 102 -14.67 -22.50 9.16
C ARG A 102 -14.31 -21.36 8.19
N VAL A 103 -14.88 -20.17 8.42
CA VAL A 103 -14.63 -18.99 7.59
C VAL A 103 -13.20 -18.49 7.83
N ARG A 104 -12.79 -18.47 9.10
CA ARG A 104 -11.44 -18.12 9.55
C ARG A 104 -10.37 -18.98 8.92
N ALA A 105 -10.56 -20.29 8.89
CA ALA A 105 -9.65 -21.20 8.20
C ALA A 105 -9.54 -20.87 6.70
N ALA A 106 -10.67 -20.59 6.03
CA ALA A 106 -10.70 -20.30 4.59
C ALA A 106 -9.93 -19.03 4.21
N TRP A 107 -10.16 -17.90 4.90
CA TRP A 107 -9.46 -16.66 4.56
C TRP A 107 -8.01 -16.62 5.04
N ILE A 108 -7.67 -17.37 6.09
CA ILE A 108 -6.26 -17.61 6.46
C ILE A 108 -5.55 -18.43 5.38
N GLY A 109 -6.20 -19.47 4.84
CA GLY A 109 -5.67 -20.28 3.75
C GLY A 109 -5.36 -19.44 2.50
N LEU A 110 -6.27 -18.54 2.12
CA LEU A 110 -6.08 -17.59 1.02
C LEU A 110 -4.90 -16.63 1.25
N ALA A 111 -4.68 -16.19 2.49
CA ALA A 111 -3.55 -15.33 2.82
C ALA A 111 -2.20 -16.06 2.84
N GLY A 112 -2.21 -17.38 3.04
CA GLY A 112 -1.03 -18.25 3.06
C GLY A 112 -0.58 -18.73 1.69
N SER A 113 -1.51 -18.95 0.74
CA SER A 113 -1.19 -19.35 -0.64
C SER A 113 -0.41 -18.30 -1.43
N ASP A 114 -0.52 -17.02 -1.07
CA ASP A 114 0.27 -15.94 -1.66
C ASP A 114 1.73 -15.93 -1.15
N ALA A 115 2.02 -16.61 -0.03
CA ALA A 115 3.34 -16.61 0.61
C ALA A 115 4.27 -17.73 0.11
N THR A 116 3.72 -18.82 -0.45
CA THR A 116 4.49 -19.96 -0.98
C THR A 116 4.87 -19.80 -2.46
N GLY A 117 4.45 -18.70 -3.12
CA GLY A 117 4.82 -18.39 -4.51
C GLY A 117 6.23 -17.78 -4.69
N VAL A 118 6.97 -17.54 -3.59
CA VAL A 118 8.36 -17.04 -3.65
C VAL A 118 9.25 -17.92 -2.79
N GLY A 119 9.75 -18.99 -3.42
CA GLY A 119 10.97 -19.73 -3.06
C GLY A 119 11.00 -20.44 -1.71
N ASP A 120 10.78 -21.75 -1.70
CA ASP A 120 11.74 -22.64 -1.06
C ASP A 120 11.65 -24.07 -1.65
N THR A 121 12.76 -24.51 -2.24
CA THR A 121 12.98 -25.91 -2.62
C THR A 121 13.72 -26.59 -1.48
N GLY A 122 13.04 -27.53 -0.83
CA GLY A 122 13.66 -28.58 -0.04
C GLY A 122 13.69 -28.32 1.47
N THR A 123 12.92 -29.10 2.22
CA THR A 123 13.45 -30.18 3.08
C THR A 123 12.25 -30.99 3.58
N GLU A 124 12.37 -32.32 3.48
CA GLU A 124 11.38 -33.30 3.89
C GLU A 124 11.09 -33.28 5.40
N ALA A 125 9.91 -33.81 5.71
CA ALA A 125 9.28 -33.86 7.02
C ALA A 125 10.08 -34.63 8.07
N ALA A 126 10.03 -34.11 9.30
CA ALA A 126 10.10 -34.90 10.53
C ALA A 126 8.89 -34.50 11.39
N GLY A 127 8.08 -35.49 11.76
CA GLY A 127 6.78 -35.28 12.40
C GLY A 127 6.81 -35.11 13.92
N GLY A 128 5.61 -35.00 14.47
CA GLY A 128 5.31 -35.17 15.89
C GLY A 128 5.01 -33.86 16.63
N GLU A 129 3.72 -33.65 16.95
CA GLU A 129 3.18 -32.75 17.98
C GLU A 129 3.69 -31.29 18.01
N ASP A 130 3.03 -30.39 17.28
CA ASP A 130 2.78 -29.00 17.72
C ASP A 130 1.90 -28.20 16.72
N ASP A 131 0.75 -28.78 16.31
CA ASP A 131 -0.18 -28.17 15.34
C ASP A 131 -0.77 -26.83 15.85
N ALA A 132 -0.83 -26.64 17.17
CA ALA A 132 -1.22 -25.38 17.79
C ALA A 132 -0.13 -24.30 17.70
N GLY A 133 1.16 -24.69 17.73
CA GLY A 133 2.31 -23.79 17.67
C GLY A 133 2.55 -23.26 16.25
N GLU A 134 2.43 -24.12 15.24
CA GLU A 134 2.59 -23.75 13.84
C GLU A 134 1.43 -22.86 13.36
N HIS A 135 0.20 -23.19 13.75
CA HIS A 135 -0.96 -22.34 13.51
C HIS A 135 -0.81 -20.98 14.18
N TRP A 136 -0.28 -20.90 15.42
CA TRP A 136 -0.03 -19.64 16.14
C TRP A 136 1.06 -18.78 15.51
N GLN A 137 2.16 -19.37 15.02
CA GLN A 137 3.22 -18.63 14.33
C GLN A 137 2.71 -18.01 13.01
N ARG A 138 2.01 -18.79 12.17
CA ARG A 138 1.35 -18.28 10.96
C ARG A 138 0.32 -17.19 11.29
N TRP A 139 -0.34 -17.31 12.44
CA TRP A 139 -1.28 -16.32 12.97
C TRP A 139 -0.64 -14.98 13.34
N THR A 140 0.45 -15.03 14.12
CA THR A 140 1.19 -13.81 14.49
C THR A 140 1.73 -13.08 13.28
N TYR A 141 2.08 -13.80 12.21
CA TYR A 141 2.53 -13.23 10.95
C TYR A 141 1.41 -12.45 10.22
N ALA A 142 0.23 -13.07 10.00
CA ALA A 142 -0.89 -12.41 9.33
C ALA A 142 -1.44 -11.21 10.13
N ALA A 143 -1.58 -11.36 11.45
CA ALA A 143 -1.99 -10.27 12.34
C ALA A 143 -0.93 -9.15 12.39
N ARG A 144 0.38 -9.48 12.44
CA ARG A 144 1.47 -8.50 12.29
C ARG A 144 1.40 -7.80 10.95
N ARG A 145 1.02 -8.48 9.86
CA ARG A 145 0.89 -7.89 8.52
C ARG A 145 -0.24 -6.86 8.46
N VAL A 146 -1.41 -7.16 9.03
CA VAL A 146 -2.54 -6.20 9.11
C VAL A 146 -2.21 -5.06 10.08
N LEU A 147 -1.66 -5.34 11.26
CA LEU A 147 -1.15 -4.30 12.16
C LEU A 147 0.01 -3.52 11.54
N SER A 148 0.77 -4.09 10.58
CA SER A 148 1.87 -3.38 9.92
C SER A 148 1.42 -2.17 9.11
N TRP A 149 0.13 -2.11 8.76
CA TRP A 149 -0.49 -0.96 8.12
C TRP A 149 -0.68 0.19 9.12
N ALA A 150 -0.87 -0.14 10.40
CA ALA A 150 -0.92 0.82 11.51
C ALA A 150 0.46 1.09 12.14
N THR A 151 1.47 0.24 11.90
CA THR A 151 2.81 0.44 12.47
C THR A 151 3.66 1.43 11.68
N ARG A 152 4.48 2.17 12.44
CA ARG A 152 5.58 3.00 11.95
C ARG A 152 6.46 2.24 10.95
N ARG A 153 6.44 2.61 9.68
CA ARG A 153 7.40 2.13 8.67
C ARG A 153 8.55 3.12 8.56
N LYS A 154 9.77 2.59 8.55
CA LYS A 154 11.00 3.35 8.65
C LYS A 154 11.83 3.05 7.39
N HIS A 155 11.84 3.96 6.42
CA HIS A 155 12.59 3.81 5.16
C HIS A 155 13.75 4.81 5.11
N THR A 156 14.89 4.36 4.57
CA THR A 156 16.03 5.24 4.32
C THR A 156 16.24 5.32 2.82
N TYR A 157 16.07 6.51 2.28
CA TYR A 157 16.21 6.79 0.86
C TYR A 157 17.51 7.54 0.60
N ARG A 158 18.14 7.25 -0.55
CA ARG A 158 19.09 8.12 -1.21
C ARG A 158 18.37 8.85 -2.32
N ILE A 159 18.43 10.17 -2.30
CA ILE A 159 17.75 11.01 -3.28
C ILE A 159 18.80 11.71 -4.13
N TYR A 160 18.55 11.70 -5.42
CA TYR A 160 19.42 12.24 -6.44
C TYR A 160 18.65 13.21 -7.33
N ARG A 161 19.33 14.22 -7.84
CA ARG A 161 18.78 15.25 -8.73
C ARG A 161 19.50 15.20 -10.06
N ALA A 162 18.76 15.33 -11.16
CA ALA A 162 19.35 15.48 -12.48
C ALA A 162 20.10 16.82 -12.57
N THR A 163 21.24 16.84 -13.25
CA THR A 163 21.97 18.09 -13.49
C THR A 163 21.41 18.81 -14.73
N PRO A 164 21.50 20.15 -14.80
CA PRO A 164 21.05 20.91 -15.96
C PRO A 164 21.71 20.46 -17.27
N ASP A 165 22.98 20.06 -17.21
CA ASP A 165 23.77 19.63 -18.37
C ASP A 165 23.25 18.34 -19.01
N MET A 166 22.42 17.56 -18.29
CA MET A 166 21.79 16.37 -18.86
C MET A 166 20.80 16.68 -19.98
N ILE A 167 20.34 17.94 -20.09
CA ILE A 167 19.44 18.40 -21.16
C ILE A 167 20.16 18.44 -22.52
N GLU A 168 21.49 18.54 -22.54
CA GLU A 168 22.26 18.56 -23.78
C GLU A 168 22.30 17.19 -24.47
N HIS A 169 21.90 16.12 -23.78
CA HIS A 169 21.78 14.80 -24.39
C HIS A 169 20.58 14.70 -25.34
N SER A 170 20.80 14.12 -26.52
CA SER A 170 19.73 13.75 -27.44
C SER A 170 18.90 12.60 -26.87
N LEU A 171 17.59 12.59 -27.14
CA LEU A 171 16.74 11.43 -26.87
C LEU A 171 17.33 10.18 -27.53
N ASP A 172 17.40 9.09 -26.76
CA ASP A 172 17.82 7.80 -27.30
C ASP A 172 16.76 7.30 -28.31
N PRO A 173 17.13 7.09 -29.59
CA PRO A 173 16.18 6.71 -30.63
C PRO A 173 15.63 5.29 -30.45
N GLY A 174 16.28 4.44 -29.64
CA GLY A 174 15.81 3.11 -29.33
C GLY A 174 14.73 3.07 -28.23
N ILE A 175 14.49 4.18 -27.54
CA ILE A 175 13.52 4.26 -26.45
C ILE A 175 12.26 4.95 -26.95
N SER A 176 11.11 4.30 -26.77
CA SER A 176 9.79 4.85 -27.08
C SER A 176 9.08 5.28 -25.80
N THR A 177 8.34 6.37 -25.86
CA THR A 177 7.55 6.89 -24.73
C THR A 177 6.06 6.80 -25.03
N TYR A 178 5.28 6.47 -24.00
CA TYR A 178 3.85 6.27 -24.10
C TYR A 178 3.14 6.97 -22.93
N ASP A 179 2.04 7.66 -23.21
CA ASP A 179 1.17 8.27 -22.22
C ASP A 179 -0.32 7.98 -22.49
N ALA A 180 -1.20 8.56 -21.69
CA ALA A 180 -2.65 8.35 -21.82
C ALA A 180 -3.18 8.69 -23.22
N ALA A 181 -2.58 9.66 -23.90
CA ALA A 181 -3.03 10.13 -25.20
C ALA A 181 -2.49 9.24 -26.34
N SER A 182 -1.23 8.84 -26.27
CA SER A 182 -0.62 7.98 -27.31
C SER A 182 -1.08 6.52 -27.22
N GLY A 183 -1.38 6.03 -26.01
CA GLY A 183 -1.55 4.60 -25.74
C GLY A 183 -0.25 3.81 -25.93
N ILE A 184 -0.31 2.49 -25.73
CA ILE A 184 0.78 1.55 -26.00
C ILE A 184 0.34 0.68 -27.20
N PRO A 185 1.16 0.55 -28.26
CA PRO A 185 0.86 -0.34 -29.39
C PRO A 185 0.74 -1.81 -28.97
N ASP A 186 -0.12 -2.58 -29.65
CA ASP A 186 -0.37 -4.00 -29.34
C ASP A 186 0.91 -4.85 -29.36
N SER A 187 1.80 -4.60 -30.34
CA SER A 187 3.09 -5.30 -30.43
C SER A 187 4.00 -5.09 -29.21
N VAL A 188 3.89 -3.93 -28.55
CA VAL A 188 4.65 -3.62 -27.33
C VAL A 188 3.93 -4.15 -26.09
N LEU A 189 2.59 -4.16 -26.10
CA LEU A 189 1.79 -4.78 -25.04
C LEU A 189 2.11 -6.26 -24.90
N GLU A 190 2.21 -7.01 -25.99
CA GLU A 190 2.57 -8.44 -25.97
C GLU A 190 3.93 -8.66 -25.29
N LEU A 191 4.95 -7.91 -25.71
CA LEU A 191 6.28 -7.99 -25.11
C LEU A 191 6.29 -7.60 -23.61
N LEU A 192 5.45 -6.64 -23.21
CA LEU A 192 5.30 -6.24 -21.80
C LEU A 192 4.56 -7.30 -20.97
N VAL A 193 3.57 -7.99 -21.54
CA VAL A 193 2.90 -9.12 -20.87
C VAL A 193 3.91 -10.22 -20.58
N ASP A 194 4.78 -10.55 -21.53
CA ASP A 194 5.80 -11.58 -21.35
C ASP A 194 6.86 -11.15 -20.32
N ALA A 195 7.23 -9.86 -20.30
CA ALA A 195 8.25 -9.35 -19.39
C ALA A 195 7.77 -9.16 -17.94
N ALA A 196 6.53 -8.68 -17.74
CA ALA A 196 6.03 -8.22 -16.44
C ALA A 196 4.75 -8.94 -15.97
N GLY A 197 4.08 -9.67 -16.86
CA GLY A 197 2.81 -10.35 -16.57
C GLY A 197 1.58 -9.45 -16.73
N ARG A 198 0.42 -10.08 -16.92
CA ARG A 198 -0.87 -9.39 -17.15
C ARG A 198 -1.29 -8.48 -16.00
N PHE A 199 -1.00 -8.88 -14.76
CA PHE A 199 -1.33 -8.09 -13.58
C PHE A 199 -0.53 -6.78 -13.54
N GLU A 200 0.78 -6.84 -13.80
CA GLU A 200 1.59 -5.63 -13.84
C GLU A 200 1.17 -4.75 -15.01
N LEU A 201 0.83 -5.31 -16.17
CA LEU A 201 0.29 -4.54 -17.29
C LEU A 201 -1.02 -3.81 -16.93
N PHE A 202 -1.91 -4.46 -16.17
CA PHE A 202 -3.10 -3.81 -15.63
C PHE A 202 -2.73 -2.63 -14.70
N VAL A 203 -1.70 -2.79 -13.85
CA VAL A 203 -1.19 -1.70 -13.01
C VAL A 203 -0.58 -0.57 -13.85
N MET A 204 0.20 -0.89 -14.89
CA MET A 204 0.83 0.07 -15.80
C MET A 204 -0.22 0.91 -16.54
N THR A 205 -1.20 0.25 -17.16
CA THR A 205 -2.30 0.94 -17.88
C THR A 205 -3.15 1.79 -16.94
N GLY A 206 -3.44 1.30 -15.73
CA GLY A 206 -4.09 2.09 -14.68
C GLY A 206 -3.26 3.29 -14.24
N ARG A 207 -1.93 3.18 -14.24
CA ARG A 207 -0.99 4.27 -13.92
C ARG A 207 -0.95 5.33 -15.01
N MET A 208 -0.94 4.94 -16.29
CA MET A 208 -0.94 5.88 -17.43
C MET A 208 -2.16 6.79 -17.45
N ARG A 209 -3.32 6.31 -16.95
CA ARG A 209 -4.54 7.12 -16.85
C ARG A 209 -4.42 8.28 -15.84
N ARG A 210 -3.33 8.36 -15.06
CA ARG A 210 -3.07 9.49 -14.16
C ARG A 210 -2.37 10.60 -14.91
N ASN A 211 -2.78 11.84 -14.64
CA ASN A 211 -2.24 13.01 -15.33
C ASN A 211 -0.70 13.11 -15.19
N GLY A 212 -0.01 13.33 -16.31
CA GLY A 212 1.45 13.51 -16.37
C GLY A 212 2.30 12.24 -16.23
N ALA A 213 1.70 11.04 -16.25
CA ALA A 213 2.46 9.78 -16.23
C ALA A 213 2.90 9.37 -17.65
N VAL A 214 4.19 9.09 -17.82
CA VAL A 214 4.78 8.63 -19.08
C VAL A 214 5.58 7.36 -18.84
N LEU A 215 5.33 6.34 -19.64
CA LEU A 215 6.08 5.09 -19.68
C LEU A 215 7.16 5.20 -20.76
N ALA A 216 8.42 5.00 -20.39
CA ALA A 216 9.52 4.85 -21.33
C ALA A 216 9.88 3.37 -21.47
N VAL A 217 9.95 2.86 -22.69
CA VAL A 217 10.21 1.44 -22.98
C VAL A 217 11.39 1.34 -23.94
N LEU A 218 12.34 0.48 -23.59
CA LEU A 218 13.38 0.01 -24.50
C LEU A 218 13.03 -1.41 -24.97
N PRO A 219 12.39 -1.55 -26.14
CA PRO A 219 12.12 -2.86 -26.72
C PRO A 219 13.43 -3.48 -27.26
N GLY A 220 13.51 -4.81 -27.20
CA GLY A 220 14.44 -5.63 -27.97
C GLY A 220 13.71 -6.32 -29.11
N ALA A 221 14.42 -7.19 -29.85
CA ALA A 221 13.83 -7.92 -30.97
C ALA A 221 12.71 -8.89 -30.52
N GLU A 222 12.92 -9.58 -29.39
CA GLU A 222 12.02 -10.65 -28.90
C GLU A 222 11.56 -10.43 -27.46
N SER A 223 12.03 -9.38 -26.78
CA SER A 223 11.66 -9.11 -25.38
C SER A 223 11.87 -7.65 -25.02
N ILE A 224 11.21 -7.18 -23.96
CA ILE A 224 11.50 -5.88 -23.36
C ILE A 224 12.86 -5.95 -22.65
N LEU A 225 13.78 -5.05 -23.02
CA LEU A 225 15.09 -4.94 -22.38
C LEU A 225 14.99 -4.18 -21.06
N GLY A 226 14.13 -3.17 -21.02
CA GLY A 226 13.80 -2.43 -19.80
C GLY A 226 12.70 -1.41 -20.02
N TYR A 227 12.14 -0.94 -18.92
CA TYR A 227 11.17 0.16 -18.92
C TYR A 227 11.34 1.05 -17.69
N GLY A 228 10.85 2.27 -17.78
CA GLY A 228 10.94 3.29 -16.76
C GLY A 228 9.74 4.22 -16.79
N TRP A 229 9.63 5.08 -15.78
CA TRP A 229 8.50 5.98 -15.66
C TRP A 229 8.94 7.41 -15.38
N ILE A 230 8.23 8.35 -15.99
CA ILE A 230 8.21 9.76 -15.61
C ILE A 230 6.90 9.98 -14.88
N GLN A 231 6.95 10.51 -13.65
CA GLN A 231 5.74 10.63 -12.83
C GLN A 231 5.64 12.00 -12.15
N GLN A 232 4.57 12.72 -12.46
CA GLN A 232 4.16 13.98 -11.82
C GLN A 232 2.86 13.80 -11.01
N TRP A 233 2.75 12.71 -10.26
CA TRP A 233 1.51 12.34 -9.57
C TRP A 233 1.44 12.88 -8.12
N GLY A 234 0.22 13.27 -7.73
CA GLY A 234 -0.12 13.76 -6.39
C GLY A 234 0.36 12.88 -5.23
N PRO A 235 0.35 11.53 -5.31
CA PRO A 235 0.91 10.67 -4.26
C PRO A 235 2.43 10.80 -4.08
N LEU A 236 3.23 10.97 -5.14
CA LEU A 236 4.67 11.27 -4.95
C LEU A 236 4.90 12.71 -4.54
N GLN A 237 4.07 13.67 -4.97
CA GLN A 237 4.09 15.02 -4.36
C GLN A 237 3.77 14.95 -2.87
N ARG A 238 2.85 14.06 -2.46
CA ARG A 238 2.64 13.80 -1.03
C ARG A 238 3.92 13.23 -0.42
N GLU A 239 4.62 12.28 -1.02
CA GLU A 239 5.81 11.67 -0.39
C GLU A 239 7.07 12.56 -0.42
N PHE A 240 7.31 13.27 -1.51
CA PHE A 240 8.55 14.01 -1.81
C PHE A 240 8.35 15.50 -2.10
N GLY A 241 7.14 16.05 -2.03
CA GLY A 241 6.89 17.48 -2.30
C GLY A 241 7.64 18.44 -1.38
N TRP A 242 8.17 17.95 -0.24
CA TRP A 242 9.08 18.71 0.61
C TRP A 242 10.47 18.97 -0.01
N LEU A 243 10.85 18.25 -1.07
CA LEU A 243 12.08 18.53 -1.84
C LEU A 243 11.90 19.72 -2.78
N ALA A 244 10.77 19.75 -3.50
CA ALA A 244 10.36 20.85 -4.36
C ALA A 244 8.89 20.65 -4.80
N ASP A 245 8.13 21.74 -4.85
CA ASP A 245 6.70 21.72 -5.20
C ASP A 245 6.46 21.38 -6.68
N ASP A 246 7.43 21.65 -7.55
CA ASP A 246 7.39 21.46 -9.00
C ASP A 246 8.26 20.29 -9.51
N ALA A 247 8.73 19.43 -8.60
CA ALA A 247 9.54 18.28 -8.93
C ALA A 247 8.79 17.22 -9.75
N ILE A 248 9.44 16.72 -10.79
CA ILE A 248 9.11 15.43 -11.40
C ILE A 248 9.99 14.36 -10.79
N CYS A 249 9.41 13.22 -10.44
CA CYS A 249 10.18 12.09 -9.98
C CYS A 249 10.17 10.96 -11.01
N LEU A 250 11.34 10.37 -11.21
CA LEU A 250 11.54 9.25 -12.08
C LEU A 250 11.39 7.93 -11.32
N GLY A 251 10.89 6.93 -12.02
CA GLY A 251 10.77 5.57 -11.54
C GLY A 251 9.33 5.16 -11.19
N PRO A 252 9.10 3.88 -10.88
CA PRO A 252 10.11 2.82 -10.78
C PRO A 252 10.70 2.43 -12.15
N PHE A 253 11.92 1.89 -12.15
CA PHE A 253 12.55 1.34 -13.35
C PHE A 253 12.73 -0.17 -13.21
N TRP A 254 12.66 -0.86 -14.33
CA TRP A 254 12.94 -2.28 -14.42
C TRP A 254 13.83 -2.57 -15.62
N VAL A 255 14.79 -3.48 -15.42
CA VAL A 255 15.66 -3.99 -16.48
C VAL A 255 15.61 -5.50 -16.42
N ASN A 256 15.42 -6.11 -17.58
CA ASN A 256 15.38 -7.54 -17.77
C ASN A 256 16.64 -8.18 -17.17
N PRO A 257 16.51 -9.17 -16.25
CA PRO A 257 17.64 -9.79 -15.58
C PRO A 257 18.77 -10.24 -16.52
N SER A 258 18.43 -10.81 -17.68
CA SER A 258 19.39 -11.33 -18.67
C SER A 258 20.21 -10.24 -19.37
N PHE A 259 19.79 -8.97 -19.25
CA PHE A 259 20.41 -7.82 -19.90
C PHE A 259 20.98 -6.79 -18.91
N ARG A 260 20.97 -7.10 -17.60
CA ARG A 260 21.58 -6.22 -16.59
C ARG A 260 23.08 -6.04 -16.82
N GLY A 261 23.62 -4.92 -16.33
CA GLY A 261 25.03 -4.57 -16.51
C GLY A 261 25.40 -4.03 -17.91
N ARG A 262 24.46 -3.97 -18.86
CA ARG A 262 24.69 -3.49 -20.23
C ARG A 262 24.35 -2.01 -20.46
N GLY A 263 24.32 -1.20 -19.39
CA GLY A 263 24.03 0.23 -19.48
C GLY A 263 22.57 0.62 -19.75
N ILE A 264 21.65 -0.34 -19.91
CA ILE A 264 20.22 -0.08 -20.20
C ILE A 264 19.58 0.85 -19.17
N TYR A 265 19.86 0.65 -17.89
CA TYR A 265 19.30 1.49 -16.82
C TYR A 265 19.71 2.96 -16.96
N GLY A 266 20.98 3.23 -17.24
CA GLY A 266 21.48 4.59 -17.47
C GLY A 266 20.85 5.23 -18.70
N ARG A 267 20.71 4.47 -19.81
CA ARG A 267 20.03 4.95 -21.02
C ARG A 267 18.59 5.37 -20.74
N LEU A 268 17.83 4.53 -20.02
CA LEU A 268 16.46 4.85 -19.60
C LEU A 268 16.41 6.09 -18.72
N LEU A 269 17.27 6.19 -17.70
CA LEU A 269 17.35 7.36 -16.82
C LEU A 269 17.59 8.65 -17.61
N THR A 270 18.64 8.70 -18.42
CA THR A 270 19.00 9.89 -19.21
C THR A 270 17.87 10.27 -20.18
N HIS A 271 17.31 9.30 -20.90
CA HIS A 271 16.18 9.56 -21.80
C HIS A 271 14.98 10.15 -21.03
N THR A 272 14.63 9.57 -19.87
CA THR A 272 13.50 10.08 -19.07
C THR A 272 13.73 11.47 -18.47
N VAL A 273 14.98 11.85 -18.17
CA VAL A 273 15.33 13.21 -17.76
C VAL A 273 15.08 14.19 -18.91
N VAL A 274 15.64 13.91 -20.08
CA VAL A 274 15.50 14.77 -21.26
C VAL A 274 14.02 14.94 -21.61
N GLU A 275 13.25 13.85 -21.61
CA GLU A 275 11.81 13.88 -21.87
C GLU A 275 11.05 14.69 -20.80
N ALA A 276 11.36 14.51 -19.51
CA ALA A 276 10.74 15.30 -18.44
C ALA A 276 11.02 16.80 -18.58
N MET A 277 12.26 17.17 -18.89
CA MET A 277 12.68 18.57 -19.09
C MET A 277 11.99 19.18 -20.32
N ARG A 278 11.87 18.44 -21.44
CA ARG A 278 11.13 18.90 -22.64
C ARG A 278 9.64 19.11 -22.36
N ARG A 279 9.08 18.38 -21.40
CA ARG A 279 7.71 18.57 -20.89
C ARG A 279 7.60 19.70 -19.86
N GLY A 280 8.67 20.46 -19.64
CA GLY A 280 8.68 21.66 -18.80
C GLY A 280 9.06 21.42 -17.34
N ALA A 281 9.61 20.25 -16.99
CA ALA A 281 10.15 20.04 -15.65
C ALA A 281 11.30 21.01 -15.37
N LYS A 282 11.31 21.61 -14.18
CA LYS A 282 12.45 22.42 -13.70
C LYS A 282 13.38 21.63 -12.80
N ASN A 283 12.81 20.65 -12.08
CA ASN A 283 13.52 19.79 -11.16
C ASN A 283 13.13 18.34 -11.44
N VAL A 284 14.13 17.48 -11.67
CA VAL A 284 13.92 16.04 -11.88
C VAL A 284 14.70 15.28 -10.82
N PHE A 285 14.01 14.42 -10.07
CA PHE A 285 14.59 13.62 -9.01
C PHE A 285 14.41 12.13 -9.25
N VAL A 286 15.32 11.34 -8.73
CA VAL A 286 15.18 9.89 -8.62
C VAL A 286 15.65 9.48 -7.23
N TRP A 287 15.08 8.41 -6.70
CA TRP A 287 15.47 7.88 -5.41
C TRP A 287 15.68 6.37 -5.48
N THR A 288 16.40 5.87 -4.49
CA THR A 288 16.57 4.44 -4.26
C THR A 288 16.66 4.14 -2.78
N ASP A 289 16.29 2.94 -2.38
CA ASP A 289 16.57 2.45 -1.03
C ASP A 289 18.09 2.48 -0.76
N ASP A 290 18.47 2.86 0.46
CA ASP A 290 19.87 2.99 0.88
C ASP A 290 20.69 1.70 0.76
N GLY A 291 20.02 0.54 0.83
CA GLY A 291 20.63 -0.78 0.63
C GLY A 291 20.85 -1.16 -0.85
N ASN A 292 20.17 -0.49 -1.78
CA ASN A 292 20.23 -0.84 -3.21
C ASN A 292 21.41 -0.14 -3.90
N ARG A 293 22.61 -0.68 -3.66
CA ARG A 293 23.87 -0.16 -4.20
C ARG A 293 23.93 -0.19 -5.73
N ALA A 294 23.30 -1.18 -6.36
CA ALA A 294 23.29 -1.30 -7.82
C ALA A 294 22.52 -0.14 -8.48
N SER A 295 21.35 0.21 -7.94
CA SER A 295 20.57 1.37 -8.41
C SER A 295 21.32 2.68 -8.14
N ALA A 296 21.84 2.87 -6.92
CA ALA A 296 22.62 4.05 -6.56
C ALA A 296 23.79 4.29 -7.52
N HIS A 297 24.59 3.25 -7.78
CA HIS A 297 25.72 3.33 -8.71
C HIS A 297 25.29 3.59 -10.16
N GLY A 298 24.16 3.02 -10.57
CA GLY A 298 23.58 3.27 -11.90
C GLY A 298 23.10 4.72 -12.08
N ILE A 299 22.50 5.29 -11.04
CA ILE A 299 22.04 6.68 -11.00
C ILE A 299 23.23 7.64 -11.05
N GLU A 300 24.25 7.41 -10.22
CA GLU A 300 25.46 8.23 -10.16
C GLU A 300 26.23 8.19 -11.50
N ARG A 301 26.38 7.00 -12.11
CA ARG A 301 27.00 6.87 -13.44
C ARG A 301 26.20 7.55 -14.55
N ALA A 302 24.89 7.69 -14.39
CA ALA A 302 24.06 8.42 -15.35
C ALA A 302 24.20 9.95 -15.21
N GLY A 303 25.00 10.44 -14.26
CA GLY A 303 25.31 11.86 -14.09
C GLY A 303 24.43 12.59 -13.07
N PHE A 304 23.62 11.87 -12.28
CA PHE A 304 22.82 12.50 -11.24
C PHE A 304 23.67 12.87 -10.02
N GLU A 305 23.36 14.01 -9.41
CA GLU A 305 23.99 14.48 -8.18
C GLU A 305 23.25 13.97 -6.94
N PRO A 306 23.97 13.50 -5.90
CA PRO A 306 23.34 13.16 -4.63
C PRO A 306 22.85 14.42 -3.90
N VAL A 307 21.57 14.45 -3.56
CA VAL A 307 20.96 15.52 -2.74
C VAL A 307 21.16 15.22 -1.26
N GLY A 308 21.06 13.95 -0.89
CA GLY A 308 21.30 13.49 0.46
C GLY A 308 20.65 12.15 0.78
N ARG A 309 20.86 11.72 2.03
CA ARG A 309 20.22 10.55 2.62
C ARG A 309 19.11 11.02 3.53
N TYR A 310 17.94 10.39 3.42
CA TYR A 310 16.75 10.80 4.14
C TYR A 310 16.12 9.62 4.84
N HIS A 311 15.75 9.88 6.07
CA HIS A 311 15.05 8.96 6.90
C HIS A 311 13.57 9.33 6.90
N VAL A 312 12.75 8.54 6.20
CA VAL A 312 11.31 8.76 6.06
C VAL A 312 10.58 7.77 6.94
N THR A 313 9.97 8.29 8.00
CA THR A 313 9.07 7.54 8.85
C THR A 313 7.63 7.78 8.39
N LEU A 314 6.93 6.71 8.03
CA LEU A 314 5.51 6.70 7.65
C LEU A 314 4.69 6.07 8.78
N TRP A 315 3.57 6.69 9.14
CA TRP A 315 2.57 6.13 10.06
C TRP A 315 1.23 5.96 9.34
N PHE A 316 0.43 4.98 9.78
CA PHE A 316 -0.94 4.74 9.28
C PHE A 316 -1.03 4.73 7.75
N ALA A 317 -0.28 3.84 7.10
CA ALA A 317 -0.21 3.75 5.63
C ALA A 317 0.19 5.07 4.91
N GLY A 318 0.98 5.93 5.57
CA GLY A 318 1.51 7.17 5.00
C GLY A 318 0.67 8.42 5.27
N LEU A 319 -0.37 8.32 6.12
CA LEU A 319 -1.21 9.46 6.49
C LEU A 319 -0.44 10.52 7.31
N TRP A 320 0.52 10.08 8.11
CA TRP A 320 1.43 10.93 8.88
C TRP A 320 2.87 10.61 8.53
N ARG A 321 3.74 11.63 8.46
CA ARG A 321 5.16 11.44 8.13
C ARG A 321 6.10 12.31 8.92
N LYS A 322 7.34 11.82 9.08
CA LYS A 322 8.48 12.59 9.59
C LYS A 322 9.66 12.30 8.67
N VAL A 323 10.26 13.37 8.17
CA VAL A 323 11.44 13.32 7.32
C VAL A 323 12.61 13.87 8.10
N GLU A 324 13.68 13.11 8.22
CA GLU A 324 14.92 13.52 8.85
C GLU A 324 16.04 13.38 7.82
N ARG A 325 16.74 14.48 7.50
CA ARG A 325 17.95 14.40 6.69
C ARG A 325 19.04 13.75 7.54
N LEU A 326 19.67 12.71 7.02
CA LEU A 326 20.84 12.10 7.61
C LEU A 326 22.07 12.90 7.14
N ALA A 327 22.94 13.25 8.09
CA ALA A 327 24.22 13.89 7.81
C ALA A 327 25.13 12.97 6.99
#